data_AF-A0A2E4YWT4-F1
#
_entry.id   AF-A0A2E4YWT4-F1
#
_cell.length_a   1.000
_cell.length_b   1.000
_cell.length_c   1.000
_cell.angle_alpha   90.00
_cell.angle_beta   90.00
_cell.angle_gamma   90.00
#
_symmetry.space_group_name_H-M   'P 1'
#
loop_
_entity.id
_entity.type
_entity.pdbx_description
1 polymer ?
#
loop_
_entity_poly.entity_id
_entity_poly.type
_entity_poly.pdbx_seq_one_letter_code
_entity_poly.pdbx_strand_id
1 'polypeptide(L)' 'MEKGDLVLFRNSANTMPSASDNVGLIIEVQARGPVPGAYVLWPDEERAEWIKIESLVKVEAVVSR' A
#
# COMPACT_ATOMS: atom_id res chain seq x y z
N MET A 1 0.84 8.98 -4.96
CA MET A 1 1.17 7.55 -4.98
C MET A 1 1.53 7.19 -6.40
N GLU A 2 2.73 6.67 -6.59
CA GLU A 2 3.32 6.29 -7.86
C GLU A 2 4.09 4.97 -7.74
N LYS A 3 4.46 4.38 -8.87
CA LYS A 3 5.30 3.18 -8.89
C LYS A 3 6.63 3.48 -8.18
N GLY A 4 7.04 2.59 -7.28
CA GLY A 4 8.23 2.77 -6.46
C GLY A 4 7.94 3.35 -5.06
N ASP A 5 6.74 3.88 -4.82
CA ASP A 5 6.36 4.33 -3.48
C ASP A 5 6.22 3.14 -2.52
N LEU A 6 6.73 3.31 -1.30
CA LEU A 6 6.43 2.44 -0.17
C LEU A 6 5.09 2.84 0.45
N VAL A 7 4.23 1.86 0.67
CA VAL A 7 2.88 2.05 1.19
C VAL A 7 2.56 1.11 2.34
N LEU A 8 1.66 1.55 3.21
CA LEU A 8 1.05 0.76 4.27
C LEU A 8 -0.41 0.48 3.92
N PHE A 9 -0.88 -0.73 4.26
CA PHE A 9 -2.30 -1.05 4.16
C PHE A 9 -3.06 -0.61 5.41
N ARG A 10 -4.12 0.18 5.21
CA ARG A 10 -5.05 0.57 6.28
C ARG A 10 -6.18 -0.45 6.35
N ASN A 11 -5.99 -1.58 7.02
CA ASN A 11 -7.09 -2.51 7.24
C ASN A 11 -8.14 -1.83 8.14
N SER A 12 -9.40 -1.76 7.69
CA SER A 12 -10.53 -1.13 8.37
C SER A 12 -10.98 -1.85 9.67
N ALA A 13 -10.25 -2.87 10.10
CA ALA A 13 -10.54 -3.65 11.29
C ALA A 13 -9.51 -3.36 12.41
N ASN A 14 -9.55 -2.16 13.00
CA ASN A 14 -9.08 -1.76 14.35
C ASN A 14 -7.77 -2.32 14.94
N THR A 15 -6.93 -2.97 14.14
CA THR A 15 -5.65 -3.53 14.55
C THR A 15 -4.66 -2.74 13.74
N MET A 16 -4.06 -1.72 14.37
CA MET A 16 -2.90 -1.07 13.79
C MET A 16 -1.91 -2.21 13.51
N PRO A 17 -1.59 -2.52 12.25
CA PRO A 17 -0.47 -3.40 12.04
C PRO A 17 0.73 -2.71 12.66
N SER A 18 1.53 -3.45 13.42
CA SER A 18 2.83 -2.96 13.86
C SER A 18 3.49 -2.30 12.65
N ALA A 19 3.99 -1.07 12.80
CA ALA A 19 4.51 -0.27 11.68
C ALA A 19 5.66 -0.98 10.91
N SER A 20 6.19 -2.07 11.46
CA SER A 20 7.17 -2.97 10.88
C SER A 20 6.62 -4.03 9.91
N ASP A 21 5.32 -4.36 9.94
CA ASP A 21 4.84 -5.64 9.39
C ASP A 21 3.98 -5.53 8.11
N ASN A 22 3.67 -4.32 7.62
CA ASN A 22 2.79 -4.16 6.45
C ASN A 22 3.24 -3.07 5.48
N VAL A 23 4.55 -2.96 5.25
CA VAL A 23 5.10 -2.06 4.20
C VAL A 23 5.24 -2.84 2.90
N GLY A 24 4.55 -2.38 1.87
CA GLY A 24 4.60 -2.94 0.53
C GLY A 24 5.14 -1.94 -0.49
N LEU A 25 5.66 -2.44 -1.60
CA LEU A 25 6.16 -1.65 -2.71
C LEU A 25 5.13 -1.57 -3.82
N ILE A 26 4.75 -0.37 -4.26
CA ILE A 26 3.93 -0.23 -5.45
C ILE A 26 4.75 -0.61 -6.69
N ILE A 27 4.32 -1.66 -7.40
CA ILE A 27 4.94 -2.10 -8.66
C ILE A 27 4.18 -1.62 -9.90
N GLU A 28 2.89 -1.30 -9.75
CA GLU A 28 2.05 -0.76 -10.81
C GLU A 28 0.89 0.05 -10.20
N VAL A 29 0.52 1.17 -10.84
CA VAL A 29 -0.63 1.99 -10.46
C VAL A 29 -1.56 2.11 -11.65
N GLN A 30 -2.84 1.84 -11.45
CA GLN A 30 -3.88 2.17 -12.43
C GLN A 30 -4.82 3.20 -11.82
N ALA A 31 -4.58 4.46 -12.17
CA ALA A 31 -5.44 5.56 -11.78
C ALA A 31 -6.63 5.77 -12.73
N ARG A 32 -6.59 5.16 -13.93
CA ARG A 32 -7.60 5.31 -14.98
C ARG A 32 -8.31 3.97 -15.20
N GLY A 33 -9.49 3.82 -14.59
CA GLY A 33 -10.32 2.63 -14.65
C GLY A 33 -11.51 2.75 -13.68
N PRO A 34 -12.48 1.82 -13.73
CA PRO A 34 -13.67 1.86 -12.86
C PRO A 34 -13.33 1.69 -11.37
N VAL A 35 -12.16 1.14 -11.03
CA VAL A 35 -11.66 1.03 -9.66
C VAL A 35 -10.18 1.42 -9.63
N PRO A 36 -9.84 2.65 -9.18
CA PRO A 36 -8.45 3.06 -9.02
C PRO A 36 -7.73 2.21 -7.97
N GLY A 37 -6.57 1.68 -8.33
CA GLY A 37 -5.80 0.79 -7.47
C GLY A 37 -4.34 0.68 -7.86
N ALA A 38 -3.63 -0.11 -7.10
CA ALA A 38 -2.21 -0.39 -7.31
C ALA A 38 -1.92 -1.85 -7.00
N TYR A 39 -0.99 -2.44 -7.77
CA TYR A 39 -0.36 -3.69 -7.39
C TYR A 39 0.75 -3.40 -6.38
N VAL A 40 0.63 -4.01 -5.21
CA VAL A 40 1.57 -3.86 -4.10
C VAL A 40 2.28 -5.19 -3.89
N LEU A 41 3.61 -5.16 -3.96
CA LEU A 41 4.48 -6.30 -3.64
C LEU A 41 4.77 -6.31 -2.15
N TRP A 42 4.40 -7.40 -1.49
CA TRP A 42 4.63 -7.65 -0.07
C TRP A 42 5.94 -8.43 0.11
N PRO A 43 6.94 -7.88 0.84
CA PRO A 43 8.26 -8.49 0.97
C PRO A 43 8.26 -9.78 1.81
N ASP A 44 7.29 -9.94 2.69
CA ASP A 44 7.11 -11.09 3.58
C ASP A 44 6.34 -12.24 2.91
N GLU A 45 5.41 -11.94 2.00
CA GLU A 45 4.58 -12.95 1.35
C GLU A 45 5.08 -13.38 -0.05
N GLU A 46 6.11 -12.71 -0.59
CA GLU A 46 6.57 -12.85 -1.99
C GLU A 46 5.41 -12.75 -3.01
N ARG A 47 4.36 -12.00 -2.66
CA ARG A 47 3.11 -11.88 -3.42
C ARG A 47 2.84 -10.44 -3.79
N ALA A 48 2.25 -10.26 -4.96
CA ALA A 48 1.68 -8.99 -5.39
C ALA A 48 0.15 -9.06 -5.28
N GLU A 49 -0.45 -8.09 -4.59
CA GLU A 49 -1.90 -7.98 -4.47
C GLU A 49 -2.40 -6.67 -5.09
N TRP A 50 -3.59 -6.72 -5.71
CA TRP A 50 -4.29 -5.52 -6.14
C TRP A 50 -5.02 -4.86 -4.97
N ILE A 51 -4.65 -3.63 -4.65
CA ILE A 51 -5.23 -2.88 -3.54
C ILE A 51 -5.80 -1.57 -4.04
N LYS A 52 -6.99 -1.21 -3.56
CA LYS A 52 -7.60 0.09 -3.86
C LYS A 52 -6.72 1.22 -3.33
N ILE A 53 -6.55 2.26 -4.14
CA ILE A 53 -5.64 3.36 -3.80
C ILE A 53 -6.08 4.09 -2.52
N GLU A 54 -7.38 4.11 -2.20
CA GLU A 54 -7.92 4.71 -0.97
C GLU A 54 -7.54 3.94 0.31
N SER A 55 -7.18 2.67 0.19
CA SER A 55 -6.75 1.81 1.29
C SER A 55 -5.24 1.85 1.54
N LEU A 56 -4.49 2.57 0.68
CA LEU A 56 -3.04 2.71 0.75
C LEU A 56 -2.64 4.06 1.37
N VAL A 57 -1.64 4.02 2.25
CA VAL A 57 -1.04 5.22 2.85
C VAL A 57 0.45 5.23 2.54
N LYS A 58 0.96 6.31 1.96
CA LYS A 58 2.39 6.46 1.66
C LYS A 58 3.21 6.50 2.95
N VAL A 59 4.27 5.68 3.05
CA VAL A 59 5.11 5.58 4.25
C VAL A 59 5.79 6.90 4.61
N GLU A 60 6.24 7.68 3.62
CA GLU A 60 6.85 9.01 3.87
C GLU A 60 5.90 9.94 4.66
N ALA A 61 4.58 9.82 4.44
CA ALA A 61 3.59 10.60 5.18
C ALA A 61 3.44 10.18 6.65
N VAL A 62 3.90 8.97 7.00
CA VAL A 62 3.87 8.44 8.38
C VAL A 62 5.10 8.87 9.18
N VAL A 63 6.26 8.99 8.53
CA VAL A 63 7.53 9.34 9.20
C VAL A 63 7.67 10.86 9.43
N SER A 64 6.98 11.70 8.67
CA SER A 64 7.02 13.17 8.81
C SER A 64 6.11 13.74 9.94
N ARG A 65 5.85 13.01 11.02
CA ARG A 65 5.07 13.50 12.17
C ARG A 65 5.84 13.47 13.48
#